data_AF-A0A090RSG1-F1
#
_entry.id   AF-A0A090RSG1-F1
#
_cell.length_a   1.000
_cell.length_b   1.000
_cell.length_c   1.000
_cell.angle_alpha   90.00
_cell.angle_beta   90.00
_cell.angle_gamma   90.00
#
_symmetry.space_group_name_H-M   'P 1'
#
loop_
_entity.id
_entity.type
_entity.pdbx_description
1 polymer ?
#
loop_
_entity_poly.entity_id
_entity_poly.type
_entity_poly.pdbx_seq_one_letter_code
_entity_poly.pdbx_strand_id
1 'polypeptide(L)' 'MYTISYQQLAGLFEVILEDIRAYRAGQPDVIAFKNGDFMWCEVKGPGDKLQHNQKRWMKHFERLNISYHVCYVNHR' A
#
# COMPACT_ATOMS: atom_id res chain seq x y z
N MET A 1 -14.62 16.11 -3.71
CA MET A 1 -13.44 15.81 -2.89
C MET A 1 -12.71 14.68 -3.60
N TYR A 2 -11.42 14.82 -3.89
CA TYR A 2 -10.65 13.74 -4.51
C TYR A 2 -10.41 12.65 -3.46
N THR A 3 -10.58 11.40 -3.86
CA THR A 3 -10.43 10.25 -2.95
C THR A 3 -8.99 10.07 -2.48
N ILE A 4 -8.01 10.49 -3.30
CA ILE A 4 -6.59 10.59 -2.94
C ILE A 4 -6.18 12.05 -3.09
N SER A 5 -5.54 12.63 -2.08
CA SER A 5 -5.08 14.02 -2.15
C SER A 5 -3.84 14.18 -3.03
N TYR A 6 -3.61 15.39 -3.53
CA TYR A 6 -2.39 15.70 -4.29
C TYR A 6 -1.12 15.47 -3.46
N GLN A 7 -1.16 15.80 -2.16
CA GLN A 7 -0.05 15.56 -1.24
C GLN A 7 0.26 14.06 -1.09
N GLN A 8 -0.76 13.21 -1.01
CA GLN A 8 -0.59 11.76 -0.96
C GLN A 8 -0.01 11.22 -2.28
N LEU A 9 -0.51 11.68 -3.44
CA LEU A 9 0.01 11.27 -4.74
C LEU A 9 1.48 11.70 -4.94
N ALA A 10 1.80 12.95 -4.64
CA ALA A 10 3.16 13.46 -4.72
C ALA A 10 4.10 12.65 -3.81
N GLY A 11 3.70 12.39 -2.57
CA GLY A 11 4.49 11.58 -1.63
C GLY A 11 4.71 10.14 -2.10
N LEU A 12 3.72 9.52 -2.74
CA LEU A 12 3.89 8.18 -3.33
C LEU A 12 4.90 8.19 -4.48
N PHE A 13 4.87 9.22 -5.34
CA PHE A 13 5.84 9.36 -6.42
C PHE A 13 7.24 9.67 -5.92
N GLU A 14 7.39 10.50 -4.89
CA GLU A 14 8.68 10.75 -4.24
C GLU A 14 9.31 9.45 -3.74
N VAL A 15 8.54 8.57 -3.08
CA VAL A 15 9.03 7.25 -2.64
C VAL A 15 9.52 6.40 -3.82
N ILE A 16 8.79 6.36 -4.93
CA ILE A 16 9.22 5.61 -6.12
C ILE A 16 10.51 6.20 -6.71
N LEU A 17 10.63 7.53 -6.72
CA LEU A 17 11.77 8.25 -7.27
C LEU A 17 13.02 8.21 -6.38
N GLU A 18 12.87 8.02 -5.07
CA GLU A 18 13.98 7.82 -4.12
C GLU A 18 14.85 6.61 -4.53
N ASP A 19 14.22 5.49 -4.91
CA ASP A 19 14.88 4.32 -5.50
C ASP A 19 13.89 3.47 -6.31
N ILE A 20 13.90 3.68 -7.63
CA ILE A 20 13.01 2.97 -8.55
C ILE A 20 13.19 1.45 -8.47
N ARG A 21 14.42 0.95 -8.24
CA ARG A 21 14.64 -0.50 -8.16
C ARG A 21 14.04 -1.08 -6.89
N ALA A 22 14.11 -0.35 -5.77
CA ALA A 22 13.58 -0.80 -4.49
C ALA A 22 12.06 -0.71 -4.40
N TYR A 23 11.43 0.22 -5.13
CA TYR A 23 10.01 0.56 -4.99
C TYR A 23 9.14 0.30 -6.23
N ARG A 24 9.68 -0.12 -7.37
CA ARG A 24 8.86 -0.59 -8.53
C ARG A 24 8.01 -1.83 -8.24
N ALA A 25 8.21 -2.49 -7.11
CA ALA A 25 7.52 -3.72 -6.71
C ALA A 25 7.21 -3.71 -5.20
N GLY A 26 6.27 -4.57 -4.78
CA GLY A 26 5.88 -4.72 -3.38
C GLY A 26 4.80 -3.75 -2.90
N GLN A 27 4.16 -2.99 -3.80
CA GLN A 27 2.90 -2.33 -3.48
C GLN A 27 1.81 -3.38 -3.19
N PRO A 28 0.82 -3.05 -2.34
CA PRO A 28 -0.27 -3.97 -2.04
C PRO A 28 -1.10 -4.37 -3.26
N ASP A 29 -1.65 -5.58 -3.22
CA ASP A 29 -2.36 -6.20 -4.35
C ASP A 29 -3.52 -5.36 -4.89
N VAL A 30 -4.29 -4.73 -4.01
CA VAL A 30 -5.49 -3.97 -4.40
C VAL A 30 -5.57 -2.63 -3.68
N ILE A 31 -6.31 -1.71 -4.30
CA ILE A 31 -6.72 -0.44 -3.69
C ILE A 31 -8.25 -0.39 -3.68
N ALA A 32 -8.82 -0.12 -2.50
CA ALA A 32 -10.26 -0.01 -2.28
C ALA A 32 -10.66 1.46 -2.17
N PHE A 33 -11.83 1.82 -2.69
CA PHE A 33 -12.39 3.17 -2.65
C PHE A 33 -13.83 3.15 -2.14
N LYS A 34 -14.18 4.02 -1.19
CA LYS A 34 -15.55 4.14 -0.66
C LYS A 34 -15.77 5.51 -0.04
N ASN A 35 -16.89 6.17 -0.36
CA ASN A 35 -17.34 7.42 0.28
C ASN A 35 -16.30 8.56 0.34
N GLY A 36 -15.38 8.64 -0.64
CA GLY A 36 -14.32 9.65 -0.64
C GLY A 36 -13.05 9.24 0.12
N ASP A 37 -13.00 8.03 0.67
CA ASP A 37 -11.82 7.42 1.26
C ASP A 37 -11.21 6.33 0.35
N PHE A 38 -9.92 6.04 0.57
CA PHE A 38 -9.22 4.92 -0.05
C PHE A 38 -8.36 4.14 0.95
N MET A 39 -8.06 2.88 0.61
CA MET A 39 -7.18 2.02 1.39
C MET A 39 -6.45 1.02 0.49
N TRP A 40 -5.14 0.90 0.66
CA TRP A 40 -4.36 -0.19 0.06
C TRP A 40 -4.58 -1.48 0.84
N CYS A 41 -4.76 -2.61 0.16
CA CYS A 41 -4.95 -3.91 0.80
C CYS A 41 -4.00 -4.94 0.21
N GLU A 42 -3.23 -5.59 1.07
CA GLU A 42 -2.34 -6.71 0.73
C GLU A 42 -3.01 -8.01 1.16
N VAL A 43 -3.26 -8.93 0.24
CA VAL A 43 -3.95 -10.19 0.52
C VAL A 43 -2.95 -11.27 0.87
N LYS A 44 -3.21 -12.00 1.96
CA LYS A 44 -2.39 -13.13 2.40
C LYS A 44 -3.24 -14.38 2.57
N GLY A 45 -2.93 -15.40 1.77
CA GLY A 45 -3.52 -16.73 1.92
C GLY A 45 -2.92 -17.50 3.10
N PRO A 46 -3.45 -18.69 3.42
CA PRO A 46 -2.94 -19.49 4.52
C PRO A 46 -1.46 -19.84 4.33
N GLY A 47 -0.64 -19.53 5.33
CA GLY A 47 0.80 -19.76 5.31
C GLY A 47 1.63 -18.69 4.57
N ASP A 48 1.00 -17.76 3.85
CA ASP A 48 1.72 -16.67 3.18
C ASP A 48 2.20 -15.63 4.20
N LYS A 49 3.43 -15.14 4.00
CA LYS A 49 4.09 -14.18 4.87
C LYS A 49 4.30 -12.87 4.13
N LEU A 50 4.24 -11.79 4.90
CA LEU A 50 4.54 -10.47 4.39
C LEU A 50 6.02 -10.37 3.98
N GLN A 51 6.25 -10.06 2.71
CA GLN A 51 7.59 -9.93 2.14
C GLN A 51 8.27 -8.64 2.60
N HIS A 52 9.60 -8.60 2.50
CA HIS A 52 10.37 -7.46 3.00
C HIS A 52 10.10 -6.16 2.23
N ASN A 53 9.93 -6.22 0.91
CA ASN A 53 9.55 -5.09 0.06
C ASN A 53 8.14 -4.56 0.39
N GLN A 54 7.18 -5.43 0.70
CA GLN A 54 5.84 -5.04 1.14
C GLN A 54 5.88 -4.30 2.47
N LYS A 55 6.67 -4.80 3.43
CA LYS A 55 6.91 -4.10 4.71
C LYS A 55 7.54 -2.72 4.52
N ARG A 56 8.41 -2.54 3.52
CA ARG A 56 8.97 -1.22 3.21
C ARG A 56 7.87 -0.25 2.75
N TRP A 57 7.00 -0.69 1.85
CA TRP A 57 5.86 0.12 1.42
C TRP A 57 4.95 0.53 2.59
N MET A 58 4.67 -0.40 3.52
CA MET A 58 3.86 -0.09 4.71
C MET A 58 4.44 1.02 5.59
N LYS A 59 5.78 1.04 5.78
CA LYS A 59 6.44 2.14 6.49
C LYS A 59 6.26 3.49 5.78
N HIS A 60 6.25 3.50 4.45
CA HIS A 60 5.98 4.72 3.69
C HIS A 60 4.50 5.14 3.76
N PHE A 61 3.57 4.19 3.78
CA PHE A 61 2.16 4.52 4.00
C PHE A 61 1.92 5.15 5.38
N GLU A 62 2.55 4.61 6.43
CA GLU A 62 2.53 5.22 7.77
C GLU A 62 3.11 6.65 7.74
N ARG A 63 4.28 6.85 7.11
CA ARG A 63 4.91 8.16 6.96
C ARG A 63 4.04 9.17 6.21
N LEU A 64 3.28 8.72 5.22
CA LEU A 64 2.46 9.56 4.33
C LEU A 64 1.01 9.71 4.83
N ASN A 65 0.65 9.14 5.98
CA ASN A 65 -0.74 9.06 6.45
C ASN A 65 -1.69 8.48 5.38
N ILE A 66 -1.28 7.37 4.78
CA ILE A 66 -2.07 6.61 3.80
C ILE A 66 -2.57 5.32 4.46
N SER A 67 -3.87 5.08 4.37
CA SER A 67 -4.50 3.89 4.93
C SER A 67 -4.08 2.63 4.18
N TYR A 68 -3.71 1.59 4.92
CA TYR A 68 -3.44 0.27 4.38
C TYR A 68 -3.91 -0.84 5.33
N HIS A 69 -4.12 -2.05 4.80
CA HIS A 69 -4.48 -3.23 5.59
C HIS A 69 -3.87 -4.52 5.02
N VAL A 70 -3.53 -5.47 5.89
CA VAL A 70 -3.17 -6.84 5.48
C VAL A 70 -4.38 -7.75 5.66
N CYS A 71 -4.92 -8.25 4.56
CA CYS A 71 -6.13 -9.06 4.52
C CYS A 71 -5.77 -10.54 4.52
N TYR A 72 -5.84 -11.17 5.69
CA TYR A 72 -5.65 -12.62 5.83
C TYR A 72 -6.93 -13.35 5.43
N VAL A 73 -6.84 -14.15 4.37
CA VAL A 73 -7.96 -14.96 3.87
C VAL A 73 -7.72 -16.42 4.21
N ASN A 74 -8.80 -17.10 4.60
CA ASN A 74 -8.82 -18.54 4.81
C ASN A 74 -9.70 -19.17 3.74
N HIS A 75 -9.25 -20.29 3.18
CA HIS A 75 -10.14 -21.21 2.48
C HIS A 75 -10.50 -22.29 3.50
N ARG A 76 -11.80 -22.55 3.67
CA ARG A 76 -12.26 -23.78 4.31
C ARG A 76 -12.19 -24.91 3.32
#